data_AF-A0A7J6XBN1-F1
#
_entry.id   AF-A0A7J6XBN1-F1
#
_cell.length_a   1.000
_cell.length_b   1.000
_cell.length_c   1.000
_cell.angle_alpha   90.00
_cell.angle_beta   90.00
_cell.angle_gamma   90.00
#
_symmetry.space_group_name_H-M   'P 1'
#
loop_
_entity.id
_entity.type
_entity.pdbx_description
1 polymer ?
#
loop_
_entity_poly.entity_id
_entity_poly.type
_entity_poly.pdbx_seq_one_letter_code
_entity_poly.pdbx_strand_id
1 'polypeptide(L)'
;ATNMLVPFRNLVKNINLNDTRSSKVPPVTCIISDAAMPFTIPVAAEFNIPNVFFYVFAASSTSAFLHIHNLIEQGRIPFKDETFLANGDLDTPIDWVPGLKNV
;
A
#
# COMPACT_ATOMS: atom_id res chain seq x y z
N ALA A 1 8.79 -2.30 -6.12
CA ALA A 1 9.40 -2.70 -4.83
C ALA A 1 9.43 -4.23 -4.66
N THR A 2 9.99 -4.98 -5.61
CA THR A 2 10.15 -6.45 -5.52
C THR A 2 11.38 -6.89 -4.71
N ASN A 3 12.27 -5.96 -4.39
CA ASN A 3 13.53 -6.25 -3.69
C ASN A 3 13.38 -6.59 -2.19
N MET A 4 12.20 -6.38 -1.60
CA MET A 4 11.99 -6.57 -0.15
C MET A 4 11.31 -7.89 0.21
N LEU A 5 10.79 -8.64 -0.76
CA LEU A 5 10.11 -9.91 -0.50
C LEU A 5 11.02 -10.92 0.21
N VAL A 6 12.19 -11.20 -0.37
CA VAL A 6 13.13 -12.19 0.16
C VAL A 6 13.72 -11.76 1.51
N PRO A 7 14.22 -10.52 1.69
CA PRO A 7 14.69 -10.07 3.00
C PRO A 7 13.61 -10.13 4.08
N PHE A 8 12.38 -9.72 3.77
CA PHE A 8 11.28 -9.71 4.74
C PHE A 8 10.84 -11.13 5.14
N ARG A 9 10.73 -12.05 4.17
CA ARG A 9 10.49 -13.47 4.46
C ARG A 9 11.55 -14.05 5.38
N ASN A 10 12.83 -13.80 5.09
CA ASN A 10 13.93 -14.30 5.90
C ASN A 10 13.89 -13.74 7.32
N LEU A 11 13.50 -12.47 7.49
CA LEU A 11 13.29 -11.87 8.80
C LEU A 11 12.21 -12.61 9.60
N VAL A 12 11.02 -12.81 9.02
CA VAL A 12 9.92 -13.52 9.71
C VAL A 12 10.34 -14.95 10.07
N LYS A 13 11.02 -15.65 9.16
CA LYS A 13 11.55 -16.99 9.42
C LYS A 13 12.54 -16.98 10.59
N ASN A 14 13.49 -16.04 10.60
CA ASN A 14 14.52 -15.97 11.64
C ASN A 14 13.92 -15.63 13.01
N ILE A 15 12.91 -14.76 13.07
CA ILE A 15 12.19 -14.49 14.33
C ILE A 15 11.52 -15.77 14.85
N ASN A 16 10.84 -16.52 13.97
CA ASN A 16 10.17 -17.76 14.34
C ASN A 16 11.14 -18.90 14.72
N LEU A 17 12.37 -18.89 14.20
CA LEU A 17 13.41 -19.89 14.52
C LEU A 17 14.22 -19.55 15.78
N ASN A 18 14.13 -18.31 16.30
CA ASN A 18 14.95 -17.84 17.43
C ASN A 18 14.49 -18.37 18.80
N ASP A 19 14.06 -19.64 18.86
CA ASP A 19 13.85 -20.47 20.06
C ASP A 19 15.19 -20.89 20.70
N THR A 20 16.14 -19.95 20.78
CA THR A 20 17.32 -20.17 21.62
C THR A 20 16.90 -19.87 23.05
N ARG A 21 17.23 -20.75 24.00
CA ARG A 21 16.87 -20.71 25.44
C ARG A 21 17.09 -19.35 26.17
N SER A 22 17.71 -18.37 25.52
CA SER A 22 17.96 -16.98 25.98
C SER A 22 16.91 -15.97 25.45
N SER A 23 16.35 -16.22 24.28
CA SER A 23 15.44 -15.33 23.54
C SER A 23 13.99 -15.73 23.83
N LYS A 24 13.33 -15.02 24.75
CA LYS A 24 11.90 -15.21 25.08
C LYS A 24 10.95 -14.61 24.03
N VAL A 25 11.36 -14.57 22.76
CA VAL A 25 10.57 -13.93 21.69
C VAL A 25 9.56 -14.94 21.16
N PRO A 26 8.24 -14.67 21.27
CA PRO A 26 7.23 -15.55 20.70
C PRO A 26 7.26 -15.51 19.17
N PRO A 27 6.75 -16.56 18.49
CA PRO A 27 6.61 -16.55 17.05
C PRO A 27 5.70 -15.40 16.58
N VAL A 28 5.92 -14.94 15.35
CA VAL A 28 5.10 -13.91 14.71
C VAL A 28 3.70 -14.47 14.46
N THR A 29 2.68 -13.78 14.97
CA THR A 29 1.27 -14.17 14.82
C THR A 29 0.45 -13.22 13.95
N CYS A 30 1.00 -12.05 13.60
CA CYS A 30 0.35 -11.03 12.78
C CYS A 30 1.43 -10.09 12.20
N ILE A 31 1.16 -9.53 11.02
CA ILE A 31 1.96 -8.46 10.42
C ILE A 31 1.10 -7.20 10.34
N ILE A 32 1.64 -6.06 10.76
CA ILE A 32 1.06 -4.74 10.48
C ILE A 32 1.99 -4.05 9.50
N SER A 33 1.53 -3.84 8.28
CA SER A 33 2.34 -3.35 7.16
C SER A 33 1.90 -1.95 6.74
N ASP A 34 2.83 -1.12 6.33
CA ASP A 34 2.49 0.07 5.53
C ASP A 34 1.78 -0.38 4.23
N ALA A 35 0.69 0.29 3.86
CA ALA A 35 -0.10 -0.04 2.67
C ALA A 35 0.68 0.05 1.35
N ALA A 36 1.77 0.83 1.30
CA ALA A 36 2.68 0.91 0.15
C ALA A 36 3.67 -0.28 0.06
N MET A 37 3.59 -1.26 0.97
CA MET A 37 4.48 -2.42 1.05
C MET A 37 3.74 -3.73 0.71
N PRO A 38 3.27 -3.91 -0.55
CA PRO A 38 2.47 -5.07 -0.93
C PRO A 38 3.25 -6.39 -0.92
N PHE A 39 4.59 -6.35 -0.87
CA PHE A 39 5.43 -7.55 -0.77
C PHE A 39 5.21 -8.33 0.53
N THR A 40 4.56 -7.73 1.53
CA THR A 40 4.20 -8.38 2.80
C THR A 40 3.04 -9.38 2.65
N ILE A 41 2.18 -9.21 1.64
CA ILE A 41 1.03 -10.09 1.35
C ILE A 41 1.45 -11.55 1.17
N PRO A 42 2.33 -11.90 0.20
CA PRO A 42 2.72 -13.28 -0.01
C PRO A 42 3.45 -13.89 1.20
N VAL A 43 4.17 -13.08 1.98
CA VAL A 43 4.84 -13.56 3.20
C VAL A 43 3.81 -13.90 4.28
N ALA A 44 2.84 -13.02 4.54
CA ALA A 44 1.79 -13.31 5.52
C ALA A 44 0.99 -14.57 5.14
N ALA A 45 0.69 -14.75 3.86
CA ALA A 45 0.02 -15.94 3.34
C ALA A 45 0.86 -17.22 3.53
N GLU A 46 2.17 -17.17 3.26
CA GLU A 46 3.10 -18.29 3.46
C GLU A 46 3.16 -18.75 4.92
N PHE A 47 3.14 -17.81 5.87
CA PHE A 47 3.14 -18.11 7.30
C PHE A 47 1.74 -18.33 7.89
N ASN A 48 0.69 -18.26 7.07
CA ASN A 48 -0.71 -18.39 7.47
C ASN A 48 -1.09 -17.47 8.66
N ILE A 49 -0.68 -16.21 8.59
CA ILE A 49 -0.96 -15.18 9.60
C ILE A 49 -1.67 -13.96 8.98
N PRO A 50 -2.46 -13.22 9.77
CA PRO A 50 -3.08 -11.98 9.30
C PRO A 50 -2.04 -10.93 8.90
N ASN A 51 -2.38 -10.14 7.88
CA ASN A 51 -1.68 -8.90 7.52
C ASN A 51 -2.66 -7.73 7.55
N VAL A 52 -2.40 -6.74 8.40
CA VAL A 52 -3.21 -5.54 8.53
C VAL A 52 -2.47 -4.37 7.89
N PHE A 53 -3.11 -3.70 6.95
CA PHE A 53 -2.51 -2.52 6.31
C PHE A 53 -2.80 -1.24 7.07
N PHE A 54 -1.73 -0.49 7.30
CA PHE A 54 -1.76 0.86 7.83
C PHE A 54 -1.53 1.86 6.70
N TYR A 55 -2.53 2.70 6.45
CA TYR A 55 -2.40 3.82 5.52
C TYR A 55 -1.90 5.04 6.31
N VAL A 56 -0.68 5.49 5.99
CA VAL A 56 -0.03 6.62 6.68
C VAL A 56 -0.63 7.99 6.34
N PHE A 57 -1.47 8.06 5.29
CA PHE A 57 -2.09 9.29 4.81
C PHE A 57 -3.55 9.43 5.29
N ALA A 58 -4.12 10.63 5.17
CA ALA A 58 -5.52 10.87 5.45
C ALA A 58 -6.44 9.98 4.60
N ALA A 59 -7.67 9.75 5.09
CA ALA A 59 -8.68 8.96 4.38
C ALA A 59 -8.99 9.52 2.98
N SER A 60 -8.99 10.86 2.83
CA SER A 60 -9.18 11.54 1.54
C SER A 60 -8.07 11.21 0.54
N SER A 61 -6.80 11.32 0.97
CA SER A 61 -5.65 10.94 0.15
C SER A 61 -5.67 9.45 -0.21
N THR A 62 -6.01 8.59 0.75
CA THR A 62 -6.15 7.15 0.53
C THR A 62 -7.21 6.84 -0.52
N SER A 63 -8.39 7.48 -0.44
CA SER A 63 -9.44 7.34 -1.43
C SER A 63 -8.96 7.74 -2.83
N ALA A 64 -8.22 8.84 -2.96
CA ALA A 64 -7.65 9.25 -4.25
C ALA A 64 -6.69 8.18 -4.82
N PHE A 65 -5.81 7.59 -4.00
CA PHE A 65 -4.91 6.51 -4.43
C PHE A 65 -5.66 5.26 -4.90
N LEU A 66 -6.72 4.86 -4.19
CA LEU A 66 -7.52 3.68 -4.54
C LEU A 66 -8.20 3.82 -5.92
N HIS A 67 -8.46 5.06 -6.34
CA HIS A 67 -9.21 5.40 -7.55
C HIS A 67 -8.31 5.82 -8.73
N ILE A 68 -6.99 5.72 -8.60
CA ILE A 68 -6.04 6.01 -9.69
C ILE A 68 -6.34 5.18 -10.95
N HIS A 69 -6.71 3.91 -10.79
CA HIS A 69 -7.00 3.05 -11.93
C HIS A 69 -8.18 3.56 -12.76
N ASN A 70 -9.23 4.04 -12.11
CA ASN A 70 -10.38 4.60 -12.80
C ASN A 70 -10.04 5.89 -13.54
N LEU A 71 -9.13 6.74 -13.01
CA LEU A 71 -8.64 7.91 -13.74
C LEU A 71 -7.88 7.50 -15.02
N ILE A 72 -7.15 6.39 -14.99
CA ILE A 72 -6.50 5.82 -16.17
C ILE A 72 -7.54 5.29 -17.17
N GLU A 73 -8.53 4.53 -16.70
CA GLU A 73 -9.61 3.99 -17.54
C GLU A 73 -10.44 5.10 -18.21
N GLN A 74 -10.64 6.22 -17.52
CA GLN A 74 -11.30 7.41 -18.06
C GLN A 74 -10.40 8.23 -19.00
N GLY A 75 -9.13 7.87 -19.16
CA GLY A 75 -8.17 8.61 -19.98
C GLY A 75 -7.79 9.98 -19.40
N ARG A 76 -8.03 10.22 -18.11
CA ARG A 76 -7.66 11.48 -17.43
C ARG A 76 -6.17 11.54 -17.11
N ILE A 77 -5.54 10.38 -16.91
CA ILE A 77 -4.09 10.24 -16.70
C ILE A 77 -3.53 9.03 -17.47
N PRO A 78 -2.22 9.03 -17.81
CA PRO A 78 -1.25 10.11 -17.65
C PRO A 78 -1.57 11.31 -18.54
N PHE A 79 -1.19 12.51 -18.11
CA PHE A 79 -1.31 13.70 -18.94
C PHE A 79 -0.38 13.61 -20.16
N LYS A 80 -0.78 14.23 -21.25
CA LYS A 80 -0.06 14.16 -22.53
C LYS A 80 1.31 14.86 -22.48
N ASP A 81 1.35 16.03 -21.88
CA ASP A 81 2.52 16.90 -21.73
C ASP A 81 2.25 17.93 -20.62
N GLU A 82 3.22 18.77 -20.28
CA GLU A 82 3.16 19.74 -19.17
C GLU A 82 2.07 20.83 -19.32
N THR A 83 1.34 20.89 -20.44
CA THR A 83 0.23 21.87 -20.61
C THR A 83 -0.88 21.69 -19.58
N PHE A 84 -1.00 20.50 -18.97
CA PHE A 84 -1.93 20.23 -17.86
C PHE A 84 -1.78 21.22 -16.69
N LEU A 85 -0.59 21.82 -16.53
CA LEU A 85 -0.29 22.81 -15.49
C LEU A 85 -1.01 24.15 -15.69
N ALA A 86 -1.48 24.45 -16.91
CA ALA A 86 -2.04 25.76 -17.26
C ALA A 86 -3.36 25.70 -18.05
N ASN A 87 -3.78 24.52 -18.53
CA ASN A 87 -4.97 24.37 -19.37
C ASN A 87 -6.28 24.09 -18.58
N GLY A 88 -6.20 24.01 -17.24
CA GLY A 88 -7.34 23.72 -16.36
C GLY A 88 -7.61 22.23 -16.12
N ASP A 89 -6.78 21.32 -16.63
CA ASP A 89 -6.94 19.87 -16.42
C ASP A 89 -6.93 19.51 -14.92
N LEU A 90 -6.08 20.20 -14.14
CA LEU A 90 -6.01 20.03 -12.68
C LEU A 90 -7.22 20.58 -11.93
N ASP A 91 -7.97 21.50 -12.53
CA ASP A 91 -9.19 22.08 -11.94
C ASP A 91 -10.43 21.22 -12.21
N THR A 92 -10.30 20.16 -13.02
CA THR A 92 -11.43 19.28 -13.36
C THR A 92 -11.81 18.43 -12.14
N PRO A 93 -13.03 18.57 -11.60
CA PRO A 93 -13.41 17.91 -10.35
C PRO A 93 -13.43 16.39 -10.46
N ILE A 94 -13.26 15.70 -9.33
CA ILE A 94 -13.52 14.26 -9.18
C ILE A 94 -14.84 14.10 -8.44
N ASP A 95 -15.95 14.09 -9.18
CA ASP A 95 -17.32 14.09 -8.63
C ASP A 95 -17.94 12.69 -8.49
N TRP A 96 -17.31 11.68 -9.08
CA TRP A 96 -17.82 10.30 -9.14
C TRP A 96 -17.35 9.42 -7.97
N VAL A 97 -16.43 9.89 -7.11
CA VAL A 97 -15.96 9.16 -5.92
C VAL A 97 -16.78 9.58 -4.69
N PRO A 98 -17.62 8.69 -4.13
CA PRO A 98 -18.38 9.02 -2.92
C PRO A 98 -17.45 9.41 -1.76
N GLY A 99 -17.74 10.56 -1.14
CA GLY A 99 -16.99 11.06 0.02
C GLY A 99 -15.75 11.91 -0.32
N LEU A 100 -15.30 11.94 -1.57
CA LEU A 100 -14.24 12.82 -2.03
C LEU A 100 -14.86 14.12 -2.57
N LYS A 101 -15.16 15.06 -1.67
CA LYS A 101 -15.77 16.35 -2.04
C LYS A 101 -14.73 17.45 -2.14
N ASN A 102 -14.85 18.32 -3.15
CA ASN A 102 -14.01 19.50 -3.33
C ASN A 102 -12.50 19.18 -3.41
N VAL A 103 -12.18 18.05 -4.05
CA VAL A 103 -10.81 17.64 -4.42
C VAL A 103 -10.67 17.74 -5.92
#